data_AF-A0A948R7Y2-F1
#
_entry.id   AF-A0A948R7Y2-F1
#
_cell.length_a   1.000
_cell.length_b   1.000
_cell.length_c   1.000
_cell.angle_alpha   90.00
_cell.angle_beta   90.00
_cell.angle_gamma   90.00
#
_symmetry.space_group_name_H-M   'P 1'
#
loop_
_entity.id
_entity.type
_entity.pdbx_description
1 polymer ?
#
loop_
_entity_poly.entity_id
_entity_poly.type
_entity_poly.pdbx_seq_one_letter_code
_entity_poly.pdbx_strand_id
1 'polypeptide(L)'
;PLMLAIAVGTENLTSGIGLTVFVTYLSGLSNLAYTATQFALLSSFAAVGRTWLATPSGYLAENLGWVGFWIFTVVIAAPGMLLLWMLWRKGFVVESVRQTGDGESSAPPEAVNAKPRVTPAE
;
A
#
# COMPACT_ATOMS: atom_id res chain seq x y z
N PRO A 1 -3.44 -7.75 -31.66
CA PRO A 1 -3.15 -8.61 -30.47
C PRO A 1 -2.07 -8.01 -29.55
N LEU A 2 -0.91 -7.62 -30.08
CA LEU A 2 0.21 -7.10 -29.27
C LEU A 2 -0.14 -5.78 -28.56
N MET A 3 -0.80 -4.83 -29.24
CA MET A 3 -1.17 -3.53 -28.65
C MET A 3 -2.12 -3.68 -27.45
N LEU A 4 -3.13 -4.55 -27.56
CA LEU A 4 -4.04 -4.83 -26.45
C LEU A 4 -3.33 -5.57 -25.31
N ALA A 5 -2.44 -6.52 -25.63
CA ALA A 5 -1.67 -7.23 -24.62
C ALA A 5 -0.76 -6.29 -23.81
N ILE A 6 -0.10 -5.35 -24.48
CA ILE A 6 0.71 -4.32 -23.81
C ILE A 6 -0.18 -3.43 -22.95
N ALA A 7 -1.28 -2.89 -23.49
CA ALA A 7 -2.17 -1.99 -22.75
C ALA A 7 -2.74 -2.65 -21.49
N VAL A 8 -3.29 -3.86 -21.62
CA VAL A 8 -3.84 -4.62 -20.49
C VAL A 8 -2.73 -5.05 -19.53
N GLY A 9 -1.56 -5.43 -20.03
CA GLY A 9 -0.40 -5.78 -19.21
C GLY A 9 0.08 -4.61 -18.35
N THR A 10 0.24 -3.42 -18.95
CA THR A 10 0.66 -2.21 -18.23
C THR A 10 -0.38 -1.76 -17.21
N GLU A 11 -1.67 -1.90 -17.52
CA GLU A 11 -2.76 -1.55 -16.61
C GLU A 11 -2.75 -2.46 -15.37
N ASN A 12 -2.67 -3.78 -15.57
CA ASN A 12 -2.63 -4.75 -14.47
C ASN A 12 -1.37 -4.59 -13.61
N LEU A 13 -0.21 -4.36 -14.24
CA LEU A 13 1.03 -4.12 -13.51
C LEU A 13 0.92 -2.87 -12.63
N THR A 14 0.45 -1.76 -13.20
CA THR A 14 0.31 -0.48 -12.48
C THR A 14 -0.72 -0.58 -11.36
N SER A 15 -1.85 -1.25 -11.63
CA SER A 15 -2.92 -1.49 -10.65
C SER A 15 -2.42 -2.33 -9.47
N GLY A 16 -1.59 -3.36 -9.73
CA GLY A 16 -0.94 -4.16 -8.70
C GLY A 16 -0.01 -3.33 -7.81
N ILE A 17 0.86 -2.51 -8.41
CA ILE A 17 1.76 -1.61 -7.66
C ILE A 17 0.96 -0.65 -6.79
N GLY A 18 -0.11 -0.06 -7.33
CA GLY A 18 -0.98 0.86 -6.60
C GLY A 18 -1.59 0.22 -5.35
N LEU A 19 -2.06 -1.02 -5.45
CA LEU A 19 -2.60 -1.76 -4.32
C LEU A 19 -1.55 -2.04 -3.24
N THR A 20 -0.35 -2.49 -3.63
CA THR A 20 0.75 -2.75 -2.69
C THR A 20 1.14 -1.49 -1.93
N VAL A 21 1.40 -0.39 -2.65
CA VAL A 21 1.75 0.91 -2.04
C VAL A 21 0.64 1.37 -1.09
N PHE A 22 -0.62 1.21 -1.49
CA PHE A 22 -1.78 1.58 -0.68
C PHE A 22 -1.88 0.76 0.62
N VAL A 23 -1.76 -0.57 0.55
CA VAL A 23 -1.84 -1.44 1.74
C VAL A 23 -0.66 -1.20 2.68
N THR A 24 0.56 -1.01 2.15
CA THR A 24 1.74 -0.65 2.95
C THR A 24 1.53 0.68 3.66
N TYR A 25 0.96 1.68 2.98
CA TYR A 25 0.63 2.97 3.60
C TYR A 25 -0.42 2.83 4.72
N LEU A 26 -1.50 2.08 4.49
CA LEU A 26 -2.50 1.80 5.52
C LEU A 26 -1.92 1.06 6.73
N SER A 27 -1.01 0.12 6.49
CA SER A 27 -0.31 -0.61 7.55
C SER A 27 0.54 0.34 8.40
N GLY A 28 1.23 1.30 7.77
CA GLY A 28 1.99 2.34 8.48
C GLY A 28 1.11 3.30 9.30
N LEU A 29 -0.12 3.55 8.87
CA LEU A 29 -1.08 4.39 9.59
C LEU A 29 -1.81 3.68 10.74
N SER A 30 -1.86 2.35 10.73
CA SER A 30 -2.61 1.56 11.72
C SER A 30 -1.76 1.32 12.97
N ASN A 31 -2.31 1.56 14.16
CA ASN A 31 -1.58 1.32 15.41
C ASN A 31 -1.56 -0.17 15.77
N LEU A 32 -0.38 -0.72 16.11
CA LEU A 32 -0.15 -2.12 16.54
C LEU A 32 -1.11 -2.60 17.66
N ALA A 33 -1.59 -1.70 18.52
CA ALA A 33 -2.49 -2.05 19.63
C ALA A 33 -3.97 -2.25 19.23
N TYR A 34 -4.42 -1.69 18.10
CA TYR A 34 -5.81 -1.77 17.59
C TYR A 34 -5.88 -2.06 16.08
N THR A 35 -4.89 -2.81 15.58
CA THR A 35 -4.62 -2.99 14.14
C THR A 35 -5.81 -3.52 13.35
N ALA A 36 -6.50 -4.54 13.88
CA ALA A 36 -7.57 -5.20 13.14
C ALA A 36 -8.72 -4.24 12.79
N THR A 37 -9.20 -3.46 13.76
CA THR A 37 -10.34 -2.57 13.55
C THR A 37 -9.96 -1.32 12.76
N GLN A 38 -8.81 -0.70 13.05
CA GLN A 38 -8.38 0.51 12.34
C GLN A 38 -8.05 0.23 10.87
N PHE A 39 -7.32 -0.85 10.60
CA PHE A 39 -7.04 -1.27 9.23
C PHE A 39 -8.33 -1.62 8.47
N ALA A 40 -9.27 -2.32 9.11
CA ALA A 40 -10.56 -2.63 8.52
C ALA A 40 -11.38 -1.37 8.20
N LEU A 41 -11.42 -0.37 9.09
CA LEU A 41 -12.11 0.90 8.86
C LEU A 41 -11.49 1.70 7.71
N LEU A 42 -10.15 1.83 7.70
CA LEU A 42 -9.43 2.55 6.64
C LEU A 42 -9.58 1.85 5.28
N SER A 43 -9.49 0.51 5.26
CA SER A 43 -9.70 -0.29 4.06
C SER A 43 -11.15 -0.20 3.55
N SER A 44 -12.12 -0.24 4.47
CA SER A 44 -13.54 -0.07 4.13
C SER A 44 -13.81 1.32 3.56
N PHE A 45 -13.25 2.37 4.14
CA PHE A 45 -13.38 3.74 3.64
C PHE A 45 -12.79 3.89 2.22
N ALA A 46 -11.61 3.31 1.98
CA ALA A 46 -11.00 3.32 0.66
C ALA A 46 -11.79 2.51 -0.38
N ALA A 47 -12.40 1.39 0.04
CA ALA A 47 -13.30 0.63 -0.81
C ALA A 47 -14.54 1.45 -1.20
N VAL A 48 -15.15 2.15 -0.24
CA VAL A 48 -16.28 3.05 -0.50
C VAL A 48 -15.91 4.15 -1.48
N GLY A 49 -14.76 4.81 -1.29
CA GLY A 49 -14.28 5.86 -2.20
C GLY A 49 -14.10 5.35 -3.64
N ARG A 50 -13.50 4.16 -3.80
CA ARG A 50 -13.34 3.53 -5.12
C ARG A 50 -14.67 3.24 -5.78
N THR A 51 -15.62 2.65 -5.05
CA THR A 51 -16.94 2.32 -5.58
C THR A 51 -17.71 3.59 -5.96
N TRP A 52 -17.65 4.64 -5.14
CA TRP A 52 -18.28 5.92 -5.43
C TRP A 52 -17.78 6.56 -6.72
N LEU A 53 -16.48 6.45 -7.01
CA LEU A 53 -15.89 6.93 -8.26
C LEU A 53 -16.20 6.02 -9.45
N ALA A 54 -16.32 4.71 -9.23
CA ALA A 54 -16.63 3.74 -10.26
C ALA A 54 -18.09 3.83 -10.74
N THR A 55 -19.05 4.05 -9.85
CA THR A 55 -20.48 4.09 -10.18
C THR A 55 -20.85 5.10 -11.29
N PRO A 56 -20.43 6.38 -11.26
CA PRO A 56 -20.76 7.34 -12.30
C PRO A 56 -19.87 7.22 -13.55
N SER A 57 -18.81 6.40 -13.53
CA SER A 57 -17.82 6.35 -14.62
C SER A 57 -18.42 5.94 -15.96
N GLY A 58 -19.41 5.03 -15.97
CA GLY A 58 -20.13 4.61 -17.18
C GLY A 58 -20.93 5.75 -17.81
N TYR A 59 -21.70 6.47 -16.99
CA TYR A 59 -22.46 7.65 -17.45
C TYR A 59 -21.52 8.74 -17.98
N LEU A 60 -20.39 8.99 -17.32
CA LEU A 60 -19.38 9.93 -17.83
C LEU A 60 -18.79 9.49 -19.18
N ALA A 61 -18.51 8.20 -19.35
CA ALA A 61 -17.99 7.66 -20.60
C ALA A 61 -19.00 7.74 -21.76
N GLU A 62 -20.29 7.59 -21.48
CA GLU A 62 -21.36 7.77 -22.47
C GLU A 62 -21.48 9.22 -22.94
N ASN A 63 -21.35 10.20 -22.04
CA ASN A 63 -21.48 11.62 -22.38
C ASN A 63 -20.22 12.22 -23.01
N LEU A 64 -19.03 11.83 -22.55
CA LEU A 64 -17.73 12.38 -23.02
C LEU A 64 -17.12 11.57 -24.17
N GLY A 65 -17.63 10.36 -24.41
CA GLY A 65 -16.99 9.35 -25.24
C GLY A 65 -15.75 8.75 -24.58
N TRP A 66 -15.33 7.58 -25.07
CA TRP A 66 -14.20 6.84 -24.49
C TRP A 66 -12.89 7.64 -24.45
N VAL A 67 -12.56 8.37 -25.53
CA VAL A 67 -11.32 9.16 -25.59
C VAL A 67 -11.37 10.32 -24.59
N GLY A 68 -12.50 11.04 -24.52
CA GLY A 68 -12.69 12.13 -23.57
C GLY A 68 -12.63 11.66 -22.12
N PHE A 69 -13.20 10.49 -21.82
CA PHE A 69 -13.12 9.86 -20.50
C PHE A 69 -11.68 9.56 -20.07
N TRP A 70 -10.88 8.92 -20.93
CA TRP A 70 -9.47 8.62 -20.60
C TRP A 70 -8.62 9.89 -20.40
N ILE A 71 -8.86 10.94 -21.17
CA ILE A 71 -8.18 12.24 -20.96
C ILE A 71 -8.62 12.85 -19.62
N PHE A 72 -9.92 12.82 -19.33
CA PHE A 72 -10.47 13.34 -18.09
C PHE A 72 -9.90 12.64 -16.86
N THR A 73 -9.79 11.31 -16.87
CA THR A 73 -9.20 10.55 -15.76
C THR A 73 -7.71 10.88 -15.56
N VAL A 74 -6.94 11.04 -16.65
CA VAL A 74 -5.53 11.45 -16.60
C VAL A 74 -5.38 12.85 -16.00
N VAL A 75 -6.24 13.80 -16.42
CA VAL A 75 -6.22 15.18 -15.88
C VAL A 75 -6.54 15.21 -14.39
N ILE A 76 -7.49 14.38 -13.94
CA ILE A 76 -7.82 14.26 -12.51
C ILE A 76 -6.69 13.58 -11.72
N ALA A 77 -5.98 12.62 -12.32
CA ALA A 77 -4.85 11.95 -11.68
C ALA A 77 -3.60 12.85 -11.58
N ALA A 78 -3.41 13.76 -12.53
CA ALA A 78 -2.26 14.66 -12.62
C ALA A 78 -1.94 15.45 -11.33
N PRO A 79 -2.90 16.12 -10.64
CA PRO A 79 -2.60 16.83 -9.39
C PRO A 79 -2.11 15.89 -8.27
N GLY A 80 -2.63 14.66 -8.20
CA GLY A 80 -2.16 13.66 -7.22
C GLY A 80 -0.72 13.24 -7.50
N MET A 81 -0.40 12.98 -8.77
CA MET A 81 0.97 12.63 -9.18
C MET A 81 1.94 13.80 -8.96
N LEU A 82 1.49 15.04 -9.21
CA LEU A 82 2.28 16.25 -8.95
C LEU A 82 2.58 16.42 -7.46
N LEU A 83 1.58 16.20 -6.59
CA LEU A 83 1.76 16.26 -5.14
C LEU A 83 2.76 15.22 -4.65
N LEU A 84 2.66 13.98 -5.15
CA LEU A 84 3.60 12.91 -4.83
C LEU A 84 5.02 13.26 -5.28
N TRP A 85 5.16 13.79 -6.49
CA TRP A 85 6.45 14.22 -7.01
C TRP A 85 7.06 15.39 -6.23
N MET A 86 6.23 16.36 -5.80
CA MET A 86 6.66 17.44 -4.90
C MET A 86 7.12 16.91 -3.54
N LEU A 87 6.41 15.94 -2.96
CA LEU A 87 6.78 15.31 -1.70
C LEU A 87 8.11 14.56 -1.82
N TRP A 88 8.29 13.84 -2.93
CA TRP A 88 9.54 13.14 -3.23
C TRP A 88 10.72 14.11 -3.38
N ARG A 89 10.53 15.23 -4.10
CA ARG A 89 11.58 16.27 -4.24
C ARG A 89 11.95 16.97 -2.93
N LYS A 90 11.03 17.02 -1.96
CA LYS A 90 11.28 17.59 -0.62
C LYS A 90 11.95 16.62 0.35
N GLY A 91 12.31 15.40 -0.09
CA GLY A 91 13.02 14.43 0.75
C GLY A 91 12.15 13.72 1.79
N PHE A 92 10.82 13.78 1.68
CA PHE A 92 9.90 13.11 2.61
C PHE A 92 9.81 11.59 2.44
N VAL A 93 10.60 11.03 1.51
CA VAL A 93 10.62 9.59 1.26
C VAL A 93 11.75 8.98 2.10
N VAL A 94 11.32 8.39 3.23
CA VAL A 94 12.09 7.57 4.17
C VAL A 94 12.82 8.33 5.30
N GLU A 95 12.05 8.75 6.30
CA GLU A 95 12.53 8.76 7.71
C GLU A 95 11.46 8.23 8.68
N SER A 96 10.16 8.22 8.31
CA SER A 96 9.09 8.02 9.30
C SER A 96 8.10 6.87 9.06
N VAL A 97 8.39 5.88 8.21
CA VAL A 97 7.58 4.63 8.18
C VAL A 97 8.21 3.61 9.14
N ARG A 98 8.30 4.00 10.41
CA ARG A 98 8.38 3.12 11.58
C ARG A 98 9.44 1.99 11.52
N GLN A 99 10.58 2.21 12.16
CA GLN A 99 11.39 1.13 12.74
C GLN A 99 10.49 0.27 13.64
N THR A 100 10.13 -0.93 13.21
CA THR A 100 9.69 -2.02 14.09
C THR A 100 10.47 -3.24 13.63
N GLY A 101 11.73 -3.28 14.05
CA GLY A 101 12.70 -4.29 13.62
C GLY A 101 13.98 -4.32 14.45
N ASP A 102 14.32 -3.29 15.24
CA ASP A 102 15.47 -3.34 16.16
C ASP A 102 15.13 -4.04 17.50
N GLY A 103 14.41 -5.16 17.45
CA GLY A 103 13.98 -5.85 18.67
C GLY A 103 13.73 -7.36 18.57
N GLU A 104 13.74 -7.96 17.37
CA GLU A 104 13.45 -9.41 17.24
C GLU A 104 14.44 -10.13 16.31
N SER A 105 15.73 -9.80 16.45
CA SER A 105 16.84 -10.67 16.05
C SER A 105 18.03 -10.50 16.99
N SER A 106 17.73 -10.53 18.29
CA SER A 106 18.74 -10.59 19.36
C SER A 106 18.40 -11.71 20.33
N ALA A 107 18.23 -12.92 19.80
CA ALA A 107 18.53 -14.13 20.56
C ALA A 107 19.80 -14.73 19.94
N PRO A 108 20.95 -14.71 20.63
CA PRO A 108 22.13 -15.43 20.16
C PRO A 108 21.75 -16.92 19.99
N PRO A 109 22.30 -17.63 18.98
CA PRO A 109 22.06 -19.07 18.77
C PRO A 109 22.55 -19.98 19.92
N GLU A 110 22.90 -19.42 21.08
CA GLU A 110 23.57 -20.09 22.20
C GLU A 110 22.63 -20.49 23.34
N ALA A 111 21.41 -19.94 23.42
CA ALA A 111 20.49 -20.22 24.53
C ALA A 111 19.75 -21.57 24.43
N VAL A 112 19.84 -22.28 23.30
CA VAL A 112 19.16 -23.58 23.07
C VAL A 112 20.02 -24.77 23.53
N ASN A 113 21.33 -24.59 23.81
CA ASN A 113 22.25 -25.69 24.10
C ASN A 113 22.92 -25.64 25.49
N ALA A 114 22.27 -25.02 26.48
CA ALA A 114 22.73 -25.09 27.85
C ALA A 114 22.37 -26.45 28.48
N LYS A 115 23.37 -27.34 28.59
CA LYS A 115 23.27 -28.62 29.33
C LYS A 115 22.71 -28.38 30.75
N PRO A 116 21.84 -29.27 31.28
CA PRO A 116 21.40 -29.19 32.67
C PRO A 116 22.62 -29.31 33.61
N ARG A 117 22.89 -28.27 34.39
CA ARG A 117 23.92 -28.31 35.43
C ARG A 117 23.41 -29.20 36.55
N VAL A 118 23.84 -30.45 36.57
CA VAL A 118 23.66 -31.37 37.70
C VAL A 118 24.48 -30.84 38.87
N THR A 119 23.82 -30.38 39.93
CA THR A 119 24.46 -30.15 41.23
C THR A 119 24.30 -31.42 42.08
N PRO A 120 25.40 -32.02 42.57
CA PRO A 120 25.33 -33.14 43.50
C PRO A 120 24.86 -32.67 44.88
N ALA A 121 24.22 -33.62 45.55
CA ALA A 121 23.71 -33.60 46.91
C ALA A 121 24.59 -32.88 47.94
N GLU A 122 23.92 -32.17 48.84
CA GLU A 122 24.14 -32.25 50.29
C GLU A 122 22.77 -32.37 50.98
#